data_AF-A0A2D9M7A2-F1
#
_entry.id   AF-A0A2D9M7A2-F1
#
_cell.length_a   1.000
_cell.length_b   1.000
_cell.length_c   1.000
_cell.angle_alpha   90.00
_cell.angle_beta   90.00
_cell.angle_gamma   90.00
#
_symmetry.space_group_name_H-M   'P 1'
#
loop_
_entity.id
_entity.type
_entity.pdbx_description
1 polymer ?
#
loop_
_entity_poly.entity_id
_entity_poly.type
_entity_poly.pdbx_seq_one_letter_code
_entity_poly.pdbx_strand_id
1 'polypeptide(L)'
;MRLLFVCVGNSCRSQMAEGIARSLGHEAASAGTHPATEVSPNAVLVCAEIGIDISNQQPKSVDNFSADDWDAVISMGCGVSCPAMKIDEDWELDDPHGQSIEVFRETRDAIRDRIVRSVF
;
A
#
# COMPACT_ATOMS: atom_id res chain seq x y z
N MET A 1 15.95 0.13 0.40
CA MET A 1 15.26 1.44 0.38
C MET A 1 14.09 1.41 1.32
N ARG A 2 13.75 2.57 1.85
CA ARG A 2 12.62 2.84 2.73
C ARG A 2 11.48 3.39 1.89
N LEU A 3 10.39 2.63 1.75
CA LEU A 3 9.21 3.00 0.96
C LEU A 3 7.97 3.20 1.85
N LEU A 4 7.27 4.33 1.71
CA LEU A 4 6.00 4.58 2.39
C LEU A 4 4.84 4.59 1.39
N PHE A 5 3.89 3.67 1.56
CA PHE A 5 2.70 3.59 0.71
C PHE A 5 1.49 4.24 1.39
N VAL A 6 0.90 5.25 0.77
CA VAL A 6 -0.19 6.04 1.33
C VAL A 6 -1.47 5.84 0.51
N CYS A 7 -2.59 5.61 1.19
CA CYS A 7 -3.92 5.70 0.59
C CYS A 7 -4.91 6.33 1.56
N VAL A 8 -6.22 6.26 1.29
CA VAL A 8 -7.22 6.80 2.24
C VAL A 8 -7.39 5.86 3.44
N GLY A 9 -7.86 4.64 3.20
CA GLY A 9 -8.27 3.71 4.26
C GLY A 9 -7.16 2.87 4.88
N ASN A 10 -6.00 2.78 4.25
CA ASN A 10 -4.93 1.82 4.62
C ASN A 10 -5.45 0.40 4.90
N SER A 11 -6.38 -0.08 4.07
CA SER A 11 -7.05 -1.37 4.24
C SER A 11 -6.77 -2.36 3.12
N CYS A 12 -6.54 -1.89 1.89
CA CYS A 12 -6.33 -2.73 0.71
C CYS A 12 -4.97 -2.44 0.06
N ARG A 13 -4.94 -1.57 -0.97
CA ARG A 13 -3.79 -1.27 -1.84
C ARG A 13 -2.48 -1.07 -1.08
N SER A 14 -2.45 -0.15 -0.12
CA SER A 14 -1.21 0.18 0.58
C SER A 14 -0.72 -0.92 1.54
N GLN A 15 -1.62 -1.73 2.10
CA GLN A 15 -1.23 -2.92 2.89
C GLN A 15 -0.62 -4.01 1.99
N MET A 16 -1.24 -4.26 0.83
CA MET A 16 -0.66 -5.17 -0.18
C MET A 16 0.72 -4.69 -0.62
N ALA A 17 0.88 -3.38 -0.87
CA ALA A 17 2.17 -2.80 -1.25
C ALA A 17 3.23 -2.92 -0.13
N GLU A 18 2.88 -2.67 1.13
CA GLU A 18 3.78 -2.88 2.29
C GLU A 18 4.28 -4.33 2.34
N GLY A 19 3.36 -5.31 2.23
CA GLY A 19 3.71 -6.73 2.23
C GLY A 19 4.60 -7.14 1.05
N ILE A 20 4.27 -6.67 -0.15
CA ILE A 20 5.02 -7.00 -1.37
C ILE A 20 6.42 -6.34 -1.36
N ALA A 21 6.53 -5.08 -0.98
CA ALA A 21 7.82 -4.41 -0.91
C ALA A 21 8.75 -5.08 0.13
N ARG A 22 8.22 -5.47 1.30
CA ARG A 22 8.97 -6.22 2.30
C ARG A 22 9.44 -7.57 1.80
N SER A 23 8.61 -8.32 1.08
CA SER A 23 8.99 -9.64 0.55
C SER A 23 10.09 -9.54 -0.52
N LEU A 24 10.21 -8.38 -1.18
CA LEU A 24 11.28 -8.07 -2.13
C LEU A 24 12.54 -7.49 -1.47
N GLY A 25 12.58 -7.36 -0.14
CA GLY A 25 13.76 -6.91 0.61
C GLY A 25 13.84 -5.40 0.87
N HIS A 26 12.77 -4.65 0.59
CA HIS A 26 12.69 -3.24 0.98
C HIS A 26 12.27 -3.10 2.45
N GLU A 27 12.70 -2.01 3.07
CA GLU A 27 12.09 -1.53 4.31
C GLU A 27 10.84 -0.76 3.90
N ALA A 28 9.66 -1.21 4.30
CA ALA A 28 8.41 -0.58 3.86
C ALA A 28 7.40 -0.43 4.99
N ALA A 29 6.60 0.62 4.90
CA ALA A 29 5.39 0.80 5.70
C ALA A 29 4.27 1.37 4.83
N SER A 30 3.07 1.34 5.38
CA SER A 30 1.89 1.94 4.81
C SER A 30 1.09 2.74 5.82
N ALA A 31 0.35 3.73 5.33
CA ALA A 31 -0.48 4.61 6.13
C ALA A 31 -1.73 5.07 5.38
N GLY A 32 -2.69 5.59 6.14
CA GLY A 32 -3.99 6.07 5.68
C GLY A 32 -4.29 7.47 6.20
N THR A 33 -4.86 8.35 5.37
CA THR A 33 -5.38 9.64 5.86
C THR A 33 -6.64 9.47 6.71
N HIS A 34 -7.42 8.43 6.45
CA HIS A 34 -8.60 8.04 7.22
C HIS A 34 -8.59 6.53 7.41
N PRO A 35 -7.72 6.01 8.31
CA PRO A 35 -7.53 4.57 8.47
C PRO A 35 -8.84 3.85 8.76
N ALA A 36 -9.05 2.72 8.08
CA ALA A 36 -10.14 1.81 8.36
C ALA A 36 -9.93 1.09 9.71
N THR A 37 -10.93 0.32 10.14
CA THR A 37 -10.84 -0.46 11.37
C THR A 37 -9.98 -1.72 11.23
N GLU A 38 -9.87 -2.26 10.02
CA GLU A 38 -9.13 -3.51 9.75
C GLU A 38 -8.56 -3.55 8.32
N VAL A 39 -7.58 -4.42 8.12
CA VAL A 39 -7.09 -4.80 6.78
C VAL A 39 -8.16 -5.64 6.09
N SER A 40 -8.39 -5.38 4.80
CA SER A 40 -9.38 -6.13 4.03
C SER A 40 -9.03 -7.63 4.01
N PRO A 41 -9.97 -8.52 4.37
CA PRO A 41 -9.75 -9.97 4.28
C PRO A 41 -9.37 -10.43 2.87
N ASN A 42 -9.91 -9.79 1.84
CA ASN A 42 -9.55 -10.08 0.45
C ASN A 42 -8.10 -9.72 0.15
N ALA A 43 -7.59 -8.60 0.68
CA ALA A 43 -6.19 -8.23 0.53
C ALA A 43 -5.27 -9.27 1.21
N VAL A 44 -5.63 -9.71 2.41
CA VAL A 44 -4.90 -10.79 3.11
C VAL A 44 -4.90 -12.07 2.27
N LEU A 45 -6.05 -12.46 1.73
CA LEU A 45 -6.20 -13.67 0.93
C LEU A 45 -5.35 -13.63 -0.33
N VAL A 46 -5.43 -12.57 -1.15
CA VAL A 46 -4.67 -12.51 -2.41
C VAL A 46 -3.16 -12.37 -2.19
N CYS A 47 -2.71 -11.76 -1.10
CA CYS A 47 -1.29 -11.75 -0.75
C CYS A 47 -0.82 -13.14 -0.32
N ALA A 48 -1.63 -13.88 0.45
CA ALA A 48 -1.30 -15.24 0.88
C ALA A 48 -1.18 -16.21 -0.31
N GLU A 49 -1.97 -16.01 -1.38
CA GLU A 49 -1.85 -16.79 -2.64
C GLU A 49 -0.45 -16.74 -3.26
N ILE A 50 0.29 -15.65 -3.06
CA ILE A 50 1.67 -15.48 -3.56
C ILE A 50 2.71 -15.66 -2.45
N GLY A 51 2.33 -16.24 -1.31
CA GLY A 51 3.23 -16.54 -0.20
C GLY A 51 3.58 -15.34 0.69
N ILE A 52 2.79 -14.27 0.65
CA ILE A 52 3.02 -13.06 1.45
C ILE A 52 1.94 -12.96 2.53
N ASP A 53 2.33 -13.05 3.79
CA ASP A 53 1.42 -12.89 4.91
C ASP A 53 1.34 -11.43 5.37
N ILE A 54 0.15 -10.84 5.24
CA ILE A 54 -0.17 -9.50 5.75
C ILE A 54 -1.23 -9.52 6.85
N SER A 55 -1.61 -10.70 7.36
CA SER A 55 -2.70 -10.87 8.34
C SER A 55 -2.47 -10.16 9.67
N ASN A 56 -1.21 -9.91 10.03
CA ASN A 56 -0.82 -9.20 11.25
C ASN A 56 -0.65 -7.69 11.03
N GLN A 57 -0.84 -7.18 9.81
CA GLN A 57 -0.80 -5.75 9.54
C GLN A 57 -2.08 -5.07 10.05
N GLN A 58 -2.01 -3.77 10.29
CA GLN A 58 -3.13 -2.96 10.77
C GLN A 58 -3.16 -1.61 10.06
N PRO A 59 -4.35 -1.03 9.84
CA PRO A 59 -4.46 0.35 9.36
C PRO A 59 -3.81 1.33 10.33
N LYS A 60 -2.99 2.25 9.81
CA LYS A 60 -2.20 3.23 10.58
C LYS A 60 -2.46 4.63 10.05
N SER A 61 -2.53 5.63 10.94
CA SER A 61 -2.66 7.03 10.53
C SER A 61 -1.38 7.52 9.84
N VAL A 62 -1.58 8.32 8.80
CA VAL A 62 -0.55 9.09 8.11
C VAL A 62 0.23 10.01 9.06
N ASP A 63 -0.42 10.50 10.12
CA ASP A 63 0.16 11.42 11.11
C ASP A 63 1.23 10.75 11.99
N ASN A 64 1.30 9.42 11.98
CA ASN A 64 2.31 8.66 12.71
C ASN A 64 3.65 8.58 11.97
N PHE A 65 3.74 9.14 10.77
CA PHE A 65 4.90 9.05 9.89
C PHE A 65 5.40 10.44 9.50
N SER A 66 6.72 10.57 9.38
CA SER A 66 7.36 11.73 8.75
C SER A 66 7.83 11.33 7.35
N ALA A 67 7.56 12.15 6.34
CA ALA A 67 8.02 11.89 4.97
C ALA A 67 9.56 11.81 4.86
N ASP A 68 10.27 12.58 5.69
CA ASP A 68 11.74 12.65 5.67
C ASP A 68 12.43 11.33 6.11
N ASP A 69 11.69 10.42 6.74
CA ASP A 69 12.19 9.10 7.13
C ASP A 69 12.19 8.08 5.99
N TRP A 70 11.66 8.46 4.82
CA TRP A 70 11.46 7.55 3.69
C TRP A 70 12.20 8.04 2.45
N ASP A 71 12.70 7.10 1.66
CA ASP A 71 13.40 7.40 0.41
C ASP A 71 12.40 7.75 -0.70
N ALA A 72 11.18 7.20 -0.62
CA ALA A 72 10.06 7.54 -1.48
C ALA A 72 8.71 7.38 -0.76
N VAL A 73 7.82 8.35 -0.96
CA VAL A 73 6.42 8.29 -0.53
C VAL A 73 5.51 8.14 -1.75
N ILE A 74 4.79 7.02 -1.81
CA ILE A 74 3.96 6.61 -2.96
C ILE A 74 2.48 6.68 -2.59
N SER A 75 1.72 7.53 -3.29
CA SER A 75 0.25 7.57 -3.25
C SER A 75 -0.33 6.46 -4.12
N MET A 76 -1.33 5.73 -3.63
CA MET A 76 -1.96 4.60 -4.33
C MET A 76 -3.22 4.99 -5.12
N GLY A 77 -3.35 6.24 -5.56
CA GLY A 77 -4.40 6.63 -6.52
C GLY A 77 -5.73 7.11 -5.97
N CYS A 78 -5.77 7.71 -4.77
CA CYS A 78 -7.03 8.26 -4.25
C CYS A 78 -7.13 9.79 -4.38
N GLY A 79 -6.23 10.43 -5.15
CA GLY A 79 -6.10 11.88 -5.16
C GLY A 79 -5.85 12.43 -3.75
N VAL A 80 -5.12 11.64 -2.93
CA VAL A 80 -4.83 11.99 -1.54
C VAL A 80 -3.89 13.19 -1.57
N SER A 81 -4.47 14.38 -1.57
CA SER A 81 -3.74 15.58 -1.19
C SER A 81 -3.51 15.47 0.31
N CYS A 82 -2.38 14.86 0.69
CA CYS A 82 -1.95 14.78 2.07
C CYS A 82 -1.17 16.05 2.37
N PRO A 83 -1.70 17.02 3.13
CA PRO A 83 -0.97 18.25 3.43
C PRO A 83 0.29 17.98 4.28
N ALA A 84 0.31 16.83 4.97
CA ALA A 84 1.36 16.43 5.90
C ALA A 84 2.56 15.76 5.22
N MET A 85 2.43 15.24 3.99
CA MET A 85 3.51 14.51 3.32
C MET A 85 3.67 14.92 1.87
N LYS A 86 4.92 15.18 1.48
CA LYS A 86 5.29 15.30 0.08
C LYS A 86 5.18 13.91 -0.57
N ILE A 87 4.36 13.80 -1.60
CA ILE A 87 4.22 12.59 -2.41
C ILE A 87 5.24 12.66 -3.55
N ASP A 88 6.04 11.60 -3.72
CA ASP A 88 7.04 11.50 -4.79
C ASP A 88 6.46 10.83 -6.04
N GLU A 89 5.58 9.84 -5.86
CA GLU A 89 4.88 9.15 -6.95
C GLU A 89 3.39 8.99 -6.64
N ASP A 90 2.52 9.15 -7.65
CA ASP A 90 1.13 8.69 -7.59
C ASP A 90 0.93 7.56 -8.61
N TRP A 91 0.46 6.45 -8.09
CA TRP A 91 0.25 5.22 -8.82
C TRP A 91 -1.15 5.14 -9.44
N GLU A 92 -2.11 5.98 -9.04
CA GLU A 92 -3.43 6.03 -9.71
C GLU A 92 -4.10 4.65 -9.88
N LEU A 93 -3.93 3.77 -8.88
CA LEU A 93 -4.52 2.43 -8.89
C LEU A 93 -6.00 2.51 -8.53
N ASP A 94 -6.84 1.83 -9.30
CA ASP A 94 -8.27 1.68 -9.00
C ASP A 94 -8.48 1.06 -7.62
N ASP A 95 -9.53 1.50 -6.91
CA ASP A 95 -9.83 0.98 -5.58
C ASP A 95 -10.51 -0.39 -5.65
N PRO A 96 -9.88 -1.49 -5.15
CA PRO A 96 -10.51 -2.79 -5.14
C PRO A 96 -11.59 -2.91 -4.04
N HIS A 97 -11.75 -1.92 -3.16
CA HIS A 97 -12.71 -2.01 -2.06
C HIS A 97 -14.15 -2.25 -2.57
N GLY A 98 -14.82 -3.28 -2.02
CA GLY A 98 -16.17 -3.68 -2.44
C GLY A 98 -16.25 -4.40 -3.79
N GLN A 99 -15.13 -4.61 -4.46
CA GLN A 99 -15.05 -5.31 -5.75
C GLN A 99 -14.82 -6.82 -5.56
N SER A 100 -14.83 -7.56 -6.67
CA SER A 100 -14.57 -9.01 -6.66
C SER A 100 -13.12 -9.33 -6.31
N ILE A 101 -12.87 -10.59 -5.90
CA ILE A 101 -11.53 -11.05 -5.53
C ILE A 101 -10.55 -10.99 -6.72
N GLU A 102 -11.04 -11.11 -7.95
CA GLU A 102 -10.26 -10.96 -9.18
C GLU A 102 -9.67 -9.55 -9.30
N VAL A 103 -10.44 -8.52 -8.98
CA VAL A 103 -9.94 -7.12 -8.98
C VAL A 103 -8.86 -6.93 -7.92
N PHE A 104 -8.98 -7.59 -6.76
CA PHE A 104 -7.90 -7.60 -5.76
C PHE A 104 -6.62 -8.26 -6.30
N ARG A 105 -6.72 -9.37 -7.05
CA ARG A 105 -5.57 -10.04 -7.66
C ARG A 105 -4.92 -9.16 -8.74
N GLU A 106 -5.72 -8.56 -9.61
CA GLU A 106 -5.24 -7.62 -10.63
C GLU A 106 -4.51 -6.44 -9.98
N THR A 107 -5.09 -5.88 -8.91
CA THR A 107 -4.47 -4.80 -8.14
C THR A 107 -3.15 -5.25 -7.50
N ARG A 108 -3.12 -6.42 -6.85
CA ARG A 108 -1.91 -7.00 -6.26
C ARG A 108 -0.80 -7.15 -7.30
N ASP A 109 -1.14 -7.69 -8.47
CA ASP A 109 -0.18 -7.94 -9.54
C ASP A 109 0.34 -6.64 -10.14
N ALA A 110 -0.53 -5.64 -10.34
CA ALA A 110 -0.13 -4.29 -10.75
C ALA A 110 0.82 -3.61 -9.74
N ILE A 111 0.56 -3.75 -8.44
CA ILE A 111 1.43 -3.24 -7.38
C ILE A 111 2.80 -3.90 -7.45
N ARG A 112 2.83 -5.24 -7.54
CA ARG A 112 4.08 -6.01 -7.63
C ARG A 112 4.90 -5.60 -8.85
N ASP A 113 4.27 -5.53 -10.01
CA ASP A 113 4.95 -5.16 -11.27
C ASP A 113 5.56 -3.76 -11.19
N ARG A 114 4.89 -2.82 -10.51
CA ARG A 114 5.43 -1.48 -10.30
C ARG A 114 6.60 -1.46 -9.34
N ILE A 115 6.51 -2.13 -8.19
CA ILE A 115 7.64 -2.22 -7.25
C ILE A 115 8.88 -2.82 -7.94
N VAL A 116 8.70 -3.85 -8.77
CA VAL A 116 9.81 -4.51 -9.49
C VAL A 116 10.38 -3.64 -10.61
N ARG A 117 9.56 -2.82 -11.27
CA ARG A 117 10.00 -1.95 -12.37
C ARG A 117 10.56 -0.61 -11.91
N SER A 118 10.13 -0.13 -10.75
CA SER A 118 10.62 1.11 -10.18
C SER A 118 12.11 0.98 -9.89
N VAL A 119 12.91 1.76 -10.61
CA VAL A 119 14.33 1.92 -10.37
C VAL A 119 14.47 3.02 -9.33
N PHE A 120 14.15 2.68 -8.09
CA PHE A 120 14.39 3.56 -6.96
C PHE A 120 15.89 3.60 -6.63
#